data_AF-A0AAP4WWU4-F1
#
_entry.id   AF-A0AAP4WWU4-F1
#
_cell.length_a   1.000
_cell.length_b   1.000
_cell.length_c   1.000
_cell.angle_alpha   90.00
_cell.angle_beta   90.00
_cell.angle_gamma   90.00
#
_symmetry.space_group_name_H-M   'P 1'
#
loop_
_entity.id
_entity.type
_entity.pdbx_description
1 polymer ?
#
loop_
_entity_poly.entity_id
_entity_poly.type
_entity_poly.pdbx_seq_one_letter_code
_entity_poly.pdbx_strand_id
1 'polypeptide(L)'
;MSIKLIATLTFPADQQDKARDALAELVEKSQSDKGCLQYEFFAIDKNVAEGEPVPEGDFVVLEEWWDEDAIEAHVATEHFQGFLSTFGEGEISLNIQRLLTP
;
A
#
# COMPACT_ATOMS: atom_id res chain seq x y z
N MET A 1 14.12 -13.76 9.55
CA MET A 1 14.12 -12.29 9.52
C MET A 1 13.03 -11.92 8.56
N SER A 2 12.03 -11.18 9.00
CA SER A 2 10.93 -10.72 8.16
C SER A 2 11.35 -9.51 7.33
N ILE A 3 10.58 -9.25 6.28
CA ILE A 3 10.78 -8.14 5.36
C ILE A 3 9.72 -7.10 5.66
N LYS A 4 10.13 -5.85 5.85
CA LYS A 4 9.22 -4.74 6.12
C LYS A 4 9.20 -3.80 4.93
N LEU A 5 8.01 -3.46 4.45
CA LEU A 5 7.80 -2.53 3.35
C LEU A 5 6.91 -1.36 3.79
N ILE A 6 7.14 -0.21 3.17
CA ILE A 6 6.23 0.92 3.16
C ILE A 6 5.83 1.15 1.70
N ALA A 7 4.55 0.99 1.40
CA ALA A 7 3.99 1.33 0.10
C ALA A 7 3.26 2.67 0.19
N THR A 8 3.77 3.71 -0.46
CA THR A 8 3.11 5.01 -0.56
C THR A 8 2.34 5.08 -1.88
N LEU A 9 1.04 5.31 -1.80
CA LEU A 9 0.13 5.35 -2.95
C LEU A 9 -0.37 6.76 -3.20
N THR A 10 -0.40 7.18 -4.46
CA THR A 10 -1.00 8.42 -4.92
C THR A 10 -2.11 8.12 -5.92
N PHE A 11 -3.24 8.79 -5.79
CA PHE A 11 -4.41 8.61 -6.64
C PHE A 11 -4.88 9.96 -7.21
N PRO A 12 -5.67 9.95 -8.31
CA PRO A 12 -6.34 11.15 -8.78
C PRO A 12 -7.27 11.72 -7.69
N ALA A 13 -7.36 13.06 -7.60
CA ALA A 13 -8.10 13.73 -6.54
C ALA A 13 -9.59 13.37 -6.51
N ASP A 14 -10.18 13.05 -7.66
CA ASP A 14 -11.56 12.62 -7.84
C ASP A 14 -11.79 11.11 -7.56
N GLN A 15 -10.73 10.36 -7.28
CA GLN A 15 -10.80 8.91 -7.01
C GLN A 15 -10.43 8.53 -5.57
N GLN A 16 -10.24 9.51 -4.67
CA GLN A 16 -9.80 9.27 -3.28
C GLN A 16 -10.76 8.37 -2.48
N ASP A 17 -12.07 8.58 -2.60
CA ASP A 17 -13.06 7.75 -1.88
C ASP A 17 -13.07 6.31 -2.40
N LYS A 18 -13.05 6.15 -3.73
CA LYS A 18 -12.90 4.85 -4.40
C LYS A 18 -11.61 4.14 -3.99
N ALA A 19 -10.52 4.90 -3.83
CA ALA A 19 -9.24 4.37 -3.37
C ALA A 19 -9.31 3.83 -1.94
N ARG A 20 -10.03 4.52 -1.03
CA ARG A 20 -10.24 4.04 0.35
C ARG A 20 -10.97 2.70 0.37
N ASP A 21 -12.05 2.58 -0.40
CA ASP A 21 -12.83 1.34 -0.45
C ASP A 21 -12.02 0.19 -1.05
N ALA A 22 -11.29 0.45 -2.14
CA ALA A 22 -10.43 -0.54 -2.78
C ALA A 22 -9.26 -0.98 -1.88
N LEU A 23 -8.65 -0.07 -1.13
CA LEU A 23 -7.60 -0.37 -0.15
C LEU A 23 -8.13 -1.18 1.02
N ALA A 24 -9.34 -0.88 1.50
CA ALA A 24 -9.96 -1.64 2.58
C ALA A 24 -10.20 -3.10 2.18
N GLU A 25 -10.71 -3.33 0.95
CA GLU A 25 -10.86 -4.69 0.41
C GLU A 25 -9.50 -5.38 0.20
N LEU A 26 -8.51 -4.66 -0.33
CA LEU A 26 -7.16 -5.18 -0.51
C LEU A 26 -6.57 -5.65 0.82
N VAL A 27 -6.70 -4.85 1.87
CA VAL A 27 -6.18 -5.17 3.22
C VAL A 27 -6.84 -6.41 3.78
N GLU A 28 -8.17 -6.51 3.74
CA GLU A 28 -8.91 -7.66 4.26
C GLU A 28 -8.43 -8.98 3.63
N LYS A 29 -8.21 -8.98 2.31
CA LYS A 29 -7.73 -10.17 1.58
C LYS A 29 -6.25 -10.43 1.81
N SER A 30 -5.41 -9.39 1.79
CA SER A 30 -3.95 -9.51 1.94
C SER A 30 -3.54 -10.04 3.32
N GLN A 31 -4.30 -9.71 4.36
CA GLN A 31 -4.07 -10.27 5.71
C GLN A 31 -4.24 -11.79 5.78
N SER A 32 -4.94 -12.40 4.82
CA SER A 32 -5.10 -13.85 4.71
C SER A 32 -4.02 -14.51 3.84
N ASP A 33 -3.14 -13.72 3.21
CA ASP A 33 -2.08 -14.24 2.35
C ASP A 33 -1.05 -15.01 3.17
N LYS A 34 -0.62 -16.14 2.62
CA LYS A 34 0.39 -16.98 3.26
C LYS A 34 1.70 -16.20 3.38
N GLY A 35 2.16 -16.01 4.61
CA GLY A 35 3.40 -15.30 4.89
C GLY A 35 3.21 -13.79 5.13
N CYS A 36 1.98 -13.26 5.05
CA CYS A 36 1.66 -11.94 5.54
C CYS A 36 1.72 -11.90 7.07
N LEU A 37 2.49 -10.97 7.61
CA LEU A 37 2.66 -10.74 9.05
C LEU A 37 2.01 -9.40 9.49
N GLN A 38 2.01 -8.41 8.60
CA GLN A 38 1.34 -7.13 8.77
C GLN A 38 0.87 -6.63 7.40
N TYR A 39 -0.34 -6.10 7.33
CA TYR A 39 -0.85 -5.38 6.17
C TYR A 39 -1.93 -4.40 6.63
N GLU A 40 -1.60 -3.12 6.73
CA GLU A 40 -2.47 -2.08 7.26
C GLU A 40 -2.32 -0.81 6.43
N PHE A 41 -3.41 -0.10 6.16
CA PHE A 41 -3.37 1.15 5.42
C PHE A 41 -3.79 2.35 6.26
N PHE A 42 -3.20 3.52 5.96
CA PHE A 42 -3.49 4.78 6.61
C PHE A 42 -3.55 5.90 5.57
N ALA A 43 -4.44 6.87 5.79
CA ALA A 43 -4.38 8.12 5.04
C ALA A 43 -3.22 8.98 5.56
N ILE A 44 -2.49 9.61 4.65
CA ILE A 44 -1.37 10.47 5.00
C ILE A 44 -1.91 11.83 5.43
N ASP A 45 -1.60 12.24 6.66
CA ASP A 45 -1.98 13.56 7.14
C ASP A 45 -1.19 14.65 6.39
N LYS A 46 -1.93 15.52 5.69
CA LYS A 46 -1.37 16.66 4.95
C LYS A 46 -1.29 17.92 5.80
N ASN A 47 -1.83 17.90 7.02
CA ASN A 47 -1.79 19.04 7.92
C ASN A 47 -0.44 19.08 8.64
N VAL A 48 0.51 19.80 8.04
CA VAL A 48 1.83 20.03 8.64
C VAL A 48 1.97 21.44 9.18
N ALA A 49 2.85 21.60 10.18
CA ALA A 49 3.19 22.90 10.73
C ALA A 49 3.86 23.79 9.66
N GLU A 50 3.75 25.11 9.82
CA GLU A 50 4.41 26.06 8.93
C GLU A 50 5.92 25.83 8.92
N GLY A 51 6.49 25.64 7.72
CA GLY A 51 7.93 25.39 7.52
C GLY A 51 8.31 23.91 7.40
N GLU A 52 7.40 22.98 7.70
CA GLU A 52 7.64 21.55 7.52
C GLU A 52 7.28 21.09 6.10
N PRO A 53 7.98 20.09 5.54
CA PRO A 53 7.64 19.55 4.24
C PRO A 53 6.29 18.82 4.30
N VAL A 54 5.42 19.12 3.33
CA VAL A 54 4.17 18.38 3.16
C VAL A 54 4.51 16.94 2.73
N PRO A 55 4.02 15.91 3.42
CA PRO A 55 4.27 14.53 3.03
C PRO A 55 3.77 14.24 1.61
N GLU A 56 4.44 13.36 0.89
CA GLU A 56 4.00 12.89 -0.44
C GLU A 56 2.94 11.78 -0.33
N GLY A 57 2.33 11.38 -1.45
CA GLY A 57 1.29 10.34 -1.51
C GLY A 57 -0.08 10.76 -1.00
N ASP A 58 -1.02 9.83 -0.91
CA ASP A 58 -2.34 10.02 -0.29
C ASP A 58 -2.58 8.97 0.79
N PHE A 59 -2.13 7.74 0.54
CA PHE A 59 -2.22 6.62 1.46
C PHE A 59 -0.86 5.96 1.63
N VAL A 60 -0.68 5.32 2.76
CA VAL A 60 0.46 4.45 3.05
C VAL A 60 -0.05 3.08 3.48
N VAL A 61 0.54 2.02 2.95
CA VAL A 61 0.38 0.65 3.44
C VAL A 61 1.67 0.23 4.12
N LEU A 62 1.53 -0.24 5.36
CA LEU A 62 2.61 -0.85 6.12
C LEU A 62 2.50 -2.35 5.96
N GLU A 63 3.56 -2.97 5.46
CA GLU A 63 3.58 -4.39 5.18
C GLU A 63 4.73 -5.07 5.91
N GLU A 64 4.48 -6.28 6.38
CA GLU A 64 5.51 -7.17 6.87
C GLU A 64 5.26 -8.57 6.32
N TRP A 65 6.30 -9.15 5.72
CA TRP A 65 6.26 -10.43 5.03
C TRP A 65 7.32 -11.37 5.57
N TRP A 66 7.03 -12.67 5.52
CA TRP A 66 7.95 -13.70 5.99
C TRP A 66 9.23 -13.76 5.14
N ASP A 67 9.09 -13.70 3.82
CA ASP A 67 10.17 -13.78 2.82
C ASP A 67 9.74 -13.17 1.47
N GLU A 68 10.67 -13.18 0.49
CA GLU A 68 10.42 -12.66 -0.86
C GLU A 68 9.36 -13.48 -1.60
N ASP A 69 9.35 -14.81 -1.42
CA ASP A 69 8.39 -15.70 -2.06
C ASP A 69 6.94 -15.34 -1.66
N ALA A 70 6.72 -14.92 -0.41
CA ALA A 70 5.43 -14.42 0.06
C ALA A 70 5.02 -13.11 -0.62
N ILE A 71 5.96 -12.19 -0.87
CA ILE A 71 5.72 -10.94 -1.59
C ILE A 71 5.38 -11.24 -3.06
N GLU A 72 6.16 -12.09 -3.72
CA GLU A 72 5.93 -12.49 -5.11
C GLU A 72 4.57 -13.21 -5.27
N ALA A 73 4.21 -14.06 -4.31
CA ALA A 73 2.90 -14.69 -4.29
C ALA A 73 1.78 -13.66 -4.11
N HIS A 74 1.93 -12.71 -3.19
CA HIS A 74 0.98 -11.63 -2.94
C HIS A 74 0.69 -10.80 -4.19
N VAL A 75 1.73 -10.32 -4.89
CA VAL A 75 1.54 -9.49 -6.08
C VAL A 75 0.90 -10.27 -7.24
N ALA A 76 0.95 -11.60 -7.23
CA ALA A 76 0.31 -12.46 -8.24
C ALA A 76 -1.16 -12.80 -7.92
N THR A 77 -1.67 -12.42 -6.75
CA THR A 77 -3.04 -12.73 -6.33
C THR A 77 -4.11 -11.98 -7.13
N GLU A 78 -5.32 -12.55 -7.17
CA GLU A 78 -6.46 -11.92 -7.82
C GLU A 78 -6.86 -10.60 -7.15
N HIS A 79 -6.72 -10.46 -5.82
CA HIS A 79 -7.05 -9.21 -5.13
C HIS A 79 -6.05 -8.10 -5.41
N PHE A 80 -4.75 -8.40 -5.46
CA PHE A 80 -3.76 -7.38 -5.81
C PHE A 80 -3.92 -6.92 -7.27
N GLN A 81 -4.08 -7.87 -8.19
CA GLN A 81 -4.30 -7.55 -9.62
C GLN A 81 -5.65 -6.85 -9.84
N GLY A 82 -6.70 -7.25 -9.12
CA GLY A 82 -8.01 -6.61 -9.14
C GLY A 82 -7.97 -5.18 -8.60
N PHE A 83 -7.19 -4.95 -7.53
CA PHE A 83 -6.93 -3.62 -7.00
C PHE A 83 -6.26 -2.73 -8.05
N LEU A 84 -5.18 -3.19 -8.70
CA LEU A 84 -4.53 -2.43 -9.78
C LEU A 84 -5.50 -2.13 -10.93
N SER A 85 -6.30 -3.12 -11.33
CA SER A 85 -7.27 -3.01 -12.43
C SER A 85 -8.48 -2.12 -12.11
N THR A 86 -8.68 -1.80 -10.83
CA THR A 86 -9.74 -0.86 -10.40
C THR A 86 -9.44 0.55 -10.89
N PHE A 87 -8.17 0.86 -11.16
CA PHE A 87 -7.72 2.14 -11.69
C PHE A 87 -7.19 1.94 -13.12
N GLY A 88 -7.31 2.97 -13.95
CA GLY A 88 -6.75 2.98 -15.29
C GLY A 88 -5.23 2.91 -15.26
N GLU A 89 -4.66 2.45 -16.37
CA GLU A 89 -3.21 2.37 -16.53
C GLU A 89 -2.56 3.75 -16.33
N GLY A 90 -1.62 3.83 -15.38
CA GLY A 90 -0.92 5.08 -15.04
C GLY A 90 -1.72 6.07 -14.18
N GLU A 91 -2.94 5.73 -13.75
CA GLU A 91 -3.73 6.62 -12.86
C GLU A 91 -3.23 6.59 -11.42
N ILE A 92 -2.63 5.47 -10.98
CA ILE A 92 -2.09 5.32 -9.63
C ILE A 92 -0.56 5.29 -9.66
N SER A 93 0.04 5.95 -8.66
CA SER A 93 1.49 5.85 -8.40
C SER A 93 1.72 5.03 -7.15
N LEU A 94 2.63 4.06 -7.24
CA LEU A 94 3.02 3.18 -6.13
C LEU A 94 4.52 3.31 -5.90
N ASN A 95 4.90 3.84 -4.73
CA ASN A 95 6.30 3.94 -4.29
C ASN A 95 6.54 2.94 -3.17
N ILE A 96 7.39 1.93 -3.41
CA ILE A 96 7.70 0.88 -2.43
C ILE A 96 9.08 1.13 -1.84
N GLN A 97 9.15 1.19 -0.51
CA GLN A 97 10.39 1.29 0.26
C GLN A 97 10.57 0.05 1.11
N ARG A 98 11.72 -0.62 0.96
CA ARG A 98 12.11 -1.73 1.83
C ARG A 98 12.90 -1.21 3.02
N LEU A 99 12.49 -1.59 4.22
CA LEU A 99 13.14 -1.16 5.45
C LEU A 99 14.21 -2.18 5.87
N LEU A 100 15.37 -1.67 6.29
CA LEU A 100 16.38 -2.47 6.96
C LEU A 100 15.94 -2.72 8.40
N THR A 101 15.96 -3.97 8.83
CA THR A 101 15.79 -4.33 10.24
C THR A 101 17.15 -4.24 10.95
N PRO A 102 17.25 -3.54 12.08
CA PRO A 102 18.49 -3.35 12.83
C PRO A 102 19.01 -4.64 13.49
#